data_AF-A0A2T4GY62-F1
#
_entry.id   AF-A0A2T4GY62-F1
#
_cell.length_a   1.000
_cell.length_b   1.000
_cell.length_c   1.000
_cell.angle_alpha   90.00
_cell.angle_beta   90.00
_cell.angle_gamma   90.00
#
_symmetry.space_group_name_H-M   'P 1'
#
loop_
_entity.id
_entity.type
_entity.pdbx_description
1 polymer ?
#
loop_
_entity_poly.entity_id
_entity_poly.type
_entity_poly.pdbx_seq_one_letter_code
_entity_poly.pdbx_strand_id
1 'polypeptide(L)'
;MGDVYQNAYLTIAAAASQNSNEGLFHPRPFSIRKEITTVIKGEEEAEKVDIFARSWRSDWPWSDSIGDGPSWRAQNPLEKRAWTLQEHVLSRRILRFTAHELVWHCQEVHLCECRSHSVGQTLKLMNLRALVANNPEQGARVSNPMVVWHEIVATSQERQIDSPPFQEWLLHLPP
;
A
#
# COMPACT_ATOMS: atom_id res chain seq x y z
N MET A 1 6.36 19.93 4.13
CA MET A 1 5.59 18.87 3.45
C MET A 1 5.35 17.66 4.34
N GLY A 2 6.34 17.15 5.08
CA GLY A 2 6.11 16.01 5.99
C GLY A 2 5.03 16.24 7.07
N ASP A 3 4.85 17.49 7.50
CA ASP A 3 3.78 17.97 8.38
C ASP A 3 2.37 17.72 7.82
N VAL A 4 2.20 17.75 6.50
CA VAL A 4 0.92 17.46 5.84
C VAL A 4 0.54 16.00 6.05
N TYR A 5 1.43 15.07 5.70
CA TYR A 5 1.17 13.63 5.82
C TYR A 5 1.07 13.16 7.27
N GLN A 6 1.89 13.72 8.17
CA GLN A 6 1.85 13.38 9.59
C GLN A 6 0.54 13.78 10.28
N ASN A 7 -0.08 14.88 9.83
CA ASN A 7 -1.31 15.42 10.40
C ASN A 7 -2.57 15.08 9.59
N ALA A 8 -2.42 14.50 8.40
CA ALA A 8 -3.53 14.00 7.61
C ALA A 8 -4.31 12.92 8.39
N TYR A 9 -5.64 12.98 8.30
CA TYR A 9 -6.51 11.93 8.84
C TYR A 9 -6.33 10.62 8.06
N LEU A 10 -6.23 10.76 6.73
CA LEU A 10 -6.03 9.70 5.76
C LEU A 10 -5.22 10.26 4.58
N THR A 11 -4.22 9.50 4.15
CA THR A 11 -3.51 9.74 2.89
C THR A 11 -4.01 8.75 1.84
N ILE A 12 -4.31 9.24 0.64
CA ILE A 12 -4.68 8.41 -0.50
C ILE A 12 -3.53 8.44 -1.49
N ALA A 13 -2.99 7.27 -1.83
CA ALA A 13 -1.84 7.15 -2.72
C ALA A 13 -2.24 6.43 -4.02
N ALA A 14 -2.10 7.12 -5.14
CA ALA A 14 -2.25 6.59 -6.48
C ALA A 14 -0.98 5.82 -6.88
N ALA A 15 -0.73 4.67 -6.25
CA ALA A 15 0.57 4.00 -6.38
C ALA A 15 0.85 3.52 -7.82
N ALA A 16 -0.18 3.09 -8.54
CA ALA A 16 -0.12 2.66 -9.94
C ALA A 16 -0.03 3.80 -10.96
N SER A 17 -0.35 5.03 -10.55
CA SER A 17 -0.42 6.19 -11.44
C SER A 17 0.97 6.75 -11.73
N GLN A 18 1.23 7.09 -12.99
CA GLN A 18 2.50 7.65 -13.43
C GLN A 18 2.62 9.15 -13.12
N ASN A 19 1.55 9.89 -12.82
CA ASN A 19 1.56 11.32 -12.46
C ASN A 19 0.15 11.82 -12.08
N SER A 20 0.03 13.10 -11.71
CA SER A 20 -1.24 13.71 -11.29
C SER A 20 -2.32 13.80 -12.38
N ASN A 21 -2.00 13.53 -13.64
CA ASN A 21 -2.97 13.55 -14.73
C ASN A 21 -3.71 12.21 -14.89
N GLU A 22 -3.28 11.18 -14.16
CA GLU A 22 -3.91 9.87 -14.14
C GLU A 22 -4.73 9.67 -12.87
N GLY A 23 -5.81 8.89 -12.97
CA GLY A 23 -6.71 8.60 -11.86
C GLY A 23 -6.20 7.50 -10.90
N LEU A 24 -7.05 7.15 -9.94
CA LEU A 24 -6.78 6.08 -8.97
C LEU A 24 -7.19 4.69 -9.48
N PHE A 25 -8.18 4.64 -10.36
CA PHE A 25 -8.83 3.40 -10.79
C PHE A 25 -8.27 2.95 -12.13
N HIS A 26 -7.23 2.13 -12.07
CA HIS A 26 -6.70 1.47 -13.26
C HIS A 26 -7.38 0.12 -13.47
N PRO A 27 -7.56 -0.33 -14.73
CA PRO A 27 -7.92 -1.71 -15.02
C PRO A 27 -6.90 -2.65 -14.38
N ARG A 28 -7.35 -3.48 -13.45
CA ARG A 28 -6.47 -4.39 -12.71
C ARG A 28 -6.17 -5.62 -13.57
N PRO A 29 -4.89 -5.98 -13.79
CA PRO A 29 -4.55 -7.18 -14.55
C PRO A 29 -4.85 -8.42 -13.70
N PHE A 30 -6.06 -8.95 -13.84
CA PHE A 30 -6.44 -10.23 -13.25
C PHE A 30 -5.89 -11.36 -14.13
N SER A 31 -5.32 -12.39 -13.50
CA SER A 31 -4.81 -13.55 -14.22
C SER A 31 -5.92 -14.53 -14.59
N ILE A 32 -7.03 -14.51 -13.85
CA ILE A 32 -8.23 -15.31 -14.11
C ILE A 32 -9.46 -14.46 -13.79
N ARG A 33 -10.40 -14.39 -14.74
CA ARG A 33 -11.81 -14.06 -14.49
C ARG A 33 -12.61 -15.31 -14.78
N LYS A 34 -13.32 -15.83 -13.79
CA LYS A 34 -14.17 -17.01 -13.97
C LYS A 34 -15.54 -16.75 -13.37
N GLU A 35 -16.57 -16.85 -14.21
CA GLU A 35 -17.95 -16.89 -13.75
C GLU A 35 -18.19 -18.25 -13.11
N ILE A 36 -18.54 -18.26 -11.82
CA ILE A 36 -18.90 -19.47 -11.10
C ILE A 36 -20.37 -19.36 -10.69
N THR A 37 -21.13 -20.40 -11.02
CA THR A 37 -22.49 -20.56 -10.51
C THR A 37 -22.42 -21.04 -9.07
N THR A 38 -22.82 -20.22 -8.11
CA THR A 38 -22.94 -20.60 -6.70
C THR A 38 -24.38 -20.99 -6.41
N VAL A 39 -24.56 -22.18 -5.83
CA VAL A 39 -25.85 -22.59 -5.25
C VAL A 39 -25.74 -22.36 -3.75
N ILE A 40 -26.47 -21.36 -3.23
CA ILE A 40 -26.58 -21.16 -1.80
C ILE A 40 -27.45 -22.28 -1.23
N LYS A 41 -26.96 -23.00 -0.21
CA LYS A 41 -27.71 -24.10 0.42
C LYS A 41 -29.05 -23.56 0.94
N GLY A 42 -30.15 -23.94 0.28
CA GLY A 42 -31.51 -23.57 0.68
C GLY A 42 -32.27 -22.71 -0.34
N GLU A 43 -31.62 -22.23 -1.40
CA GLU A 43 -32.28 -21.52 -2.50
C GLU A 43 -32.19 -22.37 -3.79
N GLU A 44 -33.30 -22.49 -4.52
CA GLU A 44 -33.35 -23.20 -5.82
C GLU A 44 -32.70 -22.39 -6.95
N GLU A 45 -32.43 -21.10 -6.69
CA GLU A 45 -31.92 -20.17 -7.69
C GLU A 45 -30.39 -20.09 -7.60
N ALA A 46 -29.74 -20.33 -8.73
CA ALA A 46 -28.30 -20.34 -8.83
C ALA A 46 -27.79 -18.93 -9.13
N GLU A 47 -27.06 -18.32 -8.19
CA GLU A 47 -26.47 -16.99 -8.39
C GLU A 47 -25.17 -17.12 -9.19
N LYS A 48 -24.98 -16.24 -10.18
CA LYS A 48 -23.73 -16.14 -10.92
C LYS A 48 -22.81 -15.16 -10.22
N VAL A 49 -21.65 -15.64 -9.77
CA VAL A 49 -20.64 -14.82 -9.10
C VAL A 49 -19.38 -14.78 -9.96
N ASP A 50 -18.88 -13.57 -10.21
CA ASP A 50 -17.59 -13.35 -10.85
C ASP A 50 -16.47 -13.53 -9.82
N ILE A 51 -15.59 -14.51 -10.06
CA ILE A 51 -14.36 -14.67 -9.29
C ILE A 51 -13.18 -14.06 -10.07
N PHE A 52 -12.49 -13.15 -9.40
CA PHE A 52 -11.25 -12.54 -9.88
C PHE A 52 -10.09 -13.13 -9.09
N ALA A 53 -9.08 -13.63 -9.79
CA ALA A 53 -7.83 -14.08 -9.17
C ALA A 53 -6.62 -13.41 -9.83
N ARG A 54 -5.69 -12.96 -9.00
CA ARG A 54 -4.38 -12.45 -9.43
C ARG A 54 -3.33 -13.54 -9.31
N SER A 55 -2.38 -13.58 -10.25
CA SER A 55 -1.18 -14.40 -10.10
C SER A 55 -0.33 -13.82 -8.98
N TRP A 56 0.06 -14.70 -8.06
CA TRP A 56 1.06 -14.39 -7.05
C TRP A 56 2.45 -14.56 -7.65
N ARG A 57 3.23 -13.48 -7.72
CA ARG A 57 4.63 -13.49 -8.16
C ARG A 57 5.51 -12.81 -7.13
N SER A 58 5.86 -13.54 -6.08
CA SER A 58 6.98 -13.15 -5.23
C SER A 58 7.93 -14.33 -5.06
N ASP A 59 9.22 -14.01 -4.99
CA ASP A 59 10.28 -14.95 -4.59
C ASP A 59 10.19 -15.29 -3.10
N TRP A 60 9.32 -14.60 -2.37
CA TRP A 60 9.04 -14.77 -0.95
C TRP A 60 7.72 -15.53 -0.72
N PRO A 61 7.55 -16.20 0.44
CA PRO A 61 6.27 -16.83 0.79
C PRO A 61 5.13 -15.82 0.73
N TRP A 62 3.99 -16.23 0.17
CA TRP A 62 2.76 -15.42 0.10
C TRP A 62 2.30 -14.93 1.49
N SER A 63 2.63 -15.68 2.55
CA SER A 63 2.36 -15.33 3.94
C SER A 63 3.12 -14.09 4.43
N ASP A 64 4.21 -13.71 3.77
CA ASP A 64 5.13 -12.66 4.25
C ASP A 64 5.05 -11.37 3.44
N SER A 65 4.24 -11.35 2.38
CA SER A 65 4.06 -10.18 1.52
C SER A 65 2.63 -9.64 1.63
N ILE A 66 2.47 -8.32 1.61
CA ILE A 66 1.18 -7.63 1.61
C ILE A 66 1.12 -6.74 0.38
N GLY A 67 0.03 -6.86 -0.37
CA GLY A 67 -0.18 -6.05 -1.56
C GLY A 67 0.76 -6.40 -2.70
N ASP A 68 0.99 -5.40 -3.56
CA ASP A 68 2.07 -5.41 -4.53
C ASP A 68 3.43 -5.29 -3.82
N GLY A 69 4.05 -6.44 -3.58
CA GLY A 69 5.40 -6.54 -3.03
C GLY A 69 6.49 -5.99 -3.99
N PRO A 70 7.77 -6.12 -3.61
CA PRO A 70 8.90 -5.56 -4.37
C PRO A 70 8.93 -5.96 -5.85
N SER A 71 8.51 -7.19 -6.16
CA SER A 71 8.45 -7.74 -7.52
C SER A 71 7.51 -6.96 -8.46
N TRP A 72 6.57 -6.18 -7.93
CA TRP A 72 5.62 -5.37 -8.70
C TRP A 72 5.89 -3.87 -8.63
N ARG A 73 7.04 -3.44 -8.08
CA ARG A 73 7.42 -2.01 -8.00
C ARG A 73 7.45 -1.35 -9.38
N ALA A 74 7.75 -2.10 -10.43
CA ALA A 74 7.72 -1.62 -11.81
C ALA A 74 6.36 -1.03 -12.21
N GLN A 75 5.27 -1.60 -11.69
CA GLN A 75 3.88 -1.24 -11.99
C GLN A 75 3.28 -0.27 -10.97
N ASN A 76 4.06 0.10 -9.94
CA ASN A 76 3.67 1.09 -8.96
C ASN A 76 4.66 2.27 -9.00
N PRO A 77 4.59 3.15 -10.02
CA PRO A 77 5.59 4.20 -10.26
C PRO A 77 5.79 5.13 -9.08
N LEU A 78 4.77 5.36 -8.26
CA LEU A 78 4.86 6.18 -7.06
C LEU A 78 5.93 5.65 -6.09
N GLU A 79 6.12 4.33 -6.00
CA GLU A 79 7.12 3.69 -5.13
C GLU A 79 8.56 3.87 -5.59
N LYS A 80 8.77 4.36 -6.82
CA LYS A 80 10.10 4.63 -7.37
C LYS A 80 10.58 6.04 -7.07
N ARG A 81 9.73 6.92 -6.55
CA ARG A 81 10.07 8.32 -6.30
C ARG A 81 10.60 8.49 -4.89
N ALA A 82 11.79 9.05 -4.74
CA ALA A 82 12.43 9.16 -3.42
C ALA A 82 11.58 10.01 -2.47
N TRP A 83 11.02 11.10 -2.98
CA TRP A 83 10.22 12.03 -2.19
C TRP A 83 8.87 11.46 -1.73
N THR A 84 8.33 10.40 -2.36
CA THR A 84 7.06 9.79 -1.92
C THR A 84 7.23 8.93 -0.67
N LEU A 85 8.47 8.59 -0.29
CA LEU A 85 8.73 7.81 0.91
C LEU A 85 8.19 8.52 2.16
N GLN A 86 8.26 9.85 2.19
CA GLN A 86 7.71 10.63 3.29
C GLN A 86 6.18 10.46 3.40
N GLU A 87 5.48 10.28 2.28
CA GLU A 87 4.03 10.06 2.25
C GLU A 87 3.70 8.74 2.93
N HIS A 88 4.46 7.68 2.66
CA HIS A 88 4.25 6.37 3.28
C HIS A 88 4.62 6.35 4.75
N VAL A 89 5.81 6.87 5.09
CA VAL A 89 6.40 6.71 6.42
C VAL A 89 5.74 7.63 7.44
N LEU A 90 5.31 8.84 7.04
CA LEU A 90 4.74 9.82 7.97
C LEU A 90 3.22 9.69 8.11
N SER A 91 2.53 9.12 7.12
CA SER A 91 1.08 8.96 7.18
C SER A 91 0.65 8.02 8.30
N ARG A 92 -0.28 8.50 9.15
CA ARG A 92 -0.88 7.68 10.21
C ARG A 92 -1.78 6.57 9.67
N ARG A 93 -2.41 6.86 8.53
CA ARG A 93 -3.30 5.99 7.77
C ARG A 93 -3.09 6.28 6.30
N ILE A 94 -2.84 5.27 5.50
CA ILE A 94 -2.68 5.40 4.05
C ILE A 94 -3.44 4.29 3.34
N LEU A 95 -4.27 4.69 2.38
CA LEU A 95 -4.94 3.81 1.44
C LEU A 95 -4.22 3.91 0.10
N ARG A 96 -3.63 2.80 -0.34
CA ARG A 96 -2.83 2.73 -1.56
C ARG A 96 -3.63 2.01 -2.64
N PHE A 97 -3.79 2.67 -3.77
CA PHE A 97 -4.31 2.12 -5.01
C PHE A 97 -3.14 1.58 -5.81
N THR A 98 -2.80 0.31 -5.59
CA THR A 98 -1.72 -0.34 -6.33
C THR A 98 -2.22 -0.86 -7.68
N ALA A 99 -1.31 -1.34 -8.53
CA ALA A 99 -1.66 -1.82 -9.86
C ALA A 99 -2.68 -2.97 -9.85
N HIS A 100 -2.69 -3.76 -8.78
CA HIS A 100 -3.48 -4.99 -8.70
C HIS A 100 -4.49 -5.05 -7.55
N GLU A 101 -4.30 -4.27 -6.48
CA GLU A 101 -5.17 -4.34 -5.31
C GLU A 101 -5.16 -3.05 -4.48
N LEU A 102 -6.09 -2.99 -3.54
CA LEU A 102 -6.06 -1.99 -2.48
C LEU A 102 -5.23 -2.50 -1.32
N VAL A 103 -4.38 -1.61 -0.81
CA VAL A 103 -3.59 -1.85 0.40
C VAL A 103 -3.90 -0.77 1.41
N TRP A 104 -4.37 -1.19 2.58
CA TRP A 104 -4.59 -0.33 3.73
C TRP A 104 -3.45 -0.47 4.71
N HIS A 105 -2.90 0.66 5.16
CA HIS A 105 -1.90 0.69 6.20
C HIS A 105 -2.26 1.73 7.26
N CYS A 106 -2.13 1.34 8.53
CA CYS A 106 -2.10 2.27 9.66
C CYS A 106 -1.11 1.79 10.74
N GLN A 107 -1.01 2.55 11.82
CA GLN A 107 -0.12 2.25 12.96
C GLN A 107 -0.42 0.92 13.69
N GLU A 108 -1.55 0.29 13.38
CA GLU A 108 -2.04 -0.93 14.04
C GLU A 108 -2.18 -2.12 13.11
N VAL A 109 -2.46 -1.90 11.81
CA VAL A 109 -2.75 -2.97 10.86
C VAL A 109 -2.23 -2.65 9.45
N HIS A 110 -1.92 -3.71 8.72
CA HIS A 110 -1.58 -3.69 7.30
C HIS A 110 -2.40 -4.75 6.60
N LEU A 111 -3.27 -4.33 5.69
CA LEU A 111 -4.26 -5.16 5.03
C LEU A 111 -4.14 -5.00 3.52
N CYS A 112 -4.42 -6.08 2.81
CA CYS A 112 -4.54 -6.12 1.36
C CYS A 112 -5.81 -6.88 1.01
N GLU A 113 -6.34 -6.70 -0.20
CA GLU A 113 -7.43 -7.55 -0.72
C GLU A 113 -7.00 -9.02 -0.80
N CYS A 114 -5.69 -9.28 -0.93
CA CYS A 114 -5.08 -10.60 -0.94
C CYS A 114 -5.23 -11.40 0.36
N ARG A 115 -5.66 -10.77 1.47
CA ARG A 115 -5.87 -11.41 2.77
C ARG A 115 -7.32 -11.27 3.18
N SER A 116 -8.05 -12.39 3.11
CA SER A 116 -9.33 -12.51 3.82
C SER A 116 -9.05 -12.50 5.32
N HIS A 117 -9.73 -11.60 6.05
CA HIS A 117 -9.64 -11.35 7.50
C HIS A 117 -9.29 -12.59 8.34
N SER A 118 -8.01 -12.93 8.50
CA SER A 118 -7.55 -13.74 9.63
C SER A 118 -7.33 -12.77 10.78
N VAL A 119 -8.37 -12.64 11.62
CA VAL A 119 -8.32 -11.96 12.91
C VAL A 119 -7.10 -12.51 13.66
N GLY A 120 -6.01 -11.73 13.75
CA GLY A 120 -4.87 -12.08 14.58
C GLY A 120 -3.48 -12.00 13.94
N GLN A 121 -3.32 -11.64 12.66
CA GLN A 121 -1.99 -11.41 12.10
C GLN A 121 -1.82 -9.98 11.56
N THR A 122 -1.62 -9.05 12.49
CA THR A 122 -0.93 -7.79 12.19
C THR A 122 0.51 -8.14 11.83
N LEU A 123 0.84 -8.16 10.54
CA LEU A 123 2.23 -8.36 10.11
C LEU A 123 2.98 -7.04 10.07
N LYS A 124 4.08 -7.05 10.84
CA LYS A 124 5.25 -6.17 10.89
C LYS A 124 5.10 -4.86 10.13
N LEU A 125 4.74 -3.81 10.84
CA LEU A 125 4.99 -2.45 10.41
C LEU A 125 5.53 -1.59 11.52
N MET A 126 6.26 -0.56 11.07
CA MET A 126 6.99 0.37 11.90
C MET A 126 6.02 1.26 12.66
N ASN A 127 5.78 0.93 13.93
CA ASN A 127 5.23 1.90 14.84
C ASN A 127 6.34 2.88 15.26
N LEU A 128 6.66 3.85 14.38
CA LEU A 128 7.68 4.87 14.64
C LEU A 128 7.43 5.61 15.97
N ARG A 129 6.17 5.76 16.39
CA ARG A 129 5.84 6.35 17.68
C ARG A 129 6.21 5.44 18.85
N ALA A 130 5.92 4.14 18.80
CA ALA A 130 6.38 3.19 19.80
C ALA A 130 7.91 3.08 19.84
N LEU A 131 8.56 3.21 18.69
CA LEU A 131 10.02 3.20 18.54
C LEU A 131 10.66 4.42 19.21
N VAL A 132 10.11 5.61 18.99
CA VAL A 132 10.56 6.87 19.63
C VAL A 132 10.20 6.90 21.13
N ALA A 133 9.05 6.34 21.51
CA ALA A 133 8.62 6.25 22.89
C ALA A 133 9.36 5.17 23.71
N ASN A 134 10.21 4.37 23.06
CA ASN A 134 11.00 3.28 23.66
C ASN A 134 10.16 2.30 24.50
N ASN A 135 8.89 2.10 24.11
CA ASN A 135 7.92 1.35 24.91
C ASN A 135 7.33 0.17 24.09
N PRO A 136 7.97 -1.01 24.11
CA PRO A 136 7.68 -2.12 23.21
C PRO A 136 6.39 -2.90 23.53
N GLU A 137 5.66 -2.53 24.59
CA GLU A 137 4.55 -3.35 25.10
C GLU A 137 3.20 -3.16 24.36
N GLN A 138 3.09 -2.19 23.45
CA GLN A 138 1.84 -1.91 22.73
C GLN A 138 1.93 -2.24 21.25
N GLY A 139 1.57 -3.49 20.93
CA GLY A 139 1.19 -3.90 19.58
C GLY A 139 2.10 -4.95 18.94
N ALA A 140 1.47 -5.92 18.27
CA ALA A 140 2.10 -7.10 17.71
C ALA A 140 3.33 -6.78 16.84
N ARG A 141 4.49 -7.31 17.26
CA ARG A 141 5.76 -7.39 16.53
C ARG A 141 6.27 -6.05 15.98
N VAL A 142 6.69 -5.16 16.87
CA VAL A 142 7.61 -4.07 16.52
C VAL A 142 8.89 -4.70 15.94
N SER A 143 9.12 -4.51 14.64
CA SER A 143 10.36 -4.93 13.98
C SER A 143 11.56 -4.21 14.62
N ASN A 144 12.70 -4.90 14.71
CA ASN A 144 13.92 -4.31 15.26
C ASN A 144 14.22 -2.96 14.58
N PRO A 145 14.42 -1.86 15.34
CA PRO A 145 14.67 -0.54 14.80
C PRO A 145 15.76 -0.46 13.72
N MET A 146 16.80 -1.28 13.84
CA MET A 146 17.87 -1.35 12.86
C MET A 146 17.43 -2.03 11.57
N VAL A 147 16.65 -3.11 11.65
CA VAL A 147 16.08 -3.78 10.46
C VAL A 147 15.16 -2.82 9.72
N VAL A 148 14.36 -2.09 10.49
CA VAL A 148 13.46 -1.03 10.01
C VAL A 148 14.21 0.10 9.33
N TRP A 149 15.25 0.61 9.99
CA TRP A 149 16.08 1.68 9.45
C TRP A 149 16.79 1.24 8.17
N HIS A 150 17.33 0.02 8.14
CA HIS A 150 17.94 -0.55 6.94
C HIS A 150 16.93 -0.67 5.80
N GLU A 151 15.68 -1.07 6.08
CA GLU A 151 14.61 -1.13 5.08
C GLU A 151 14.25 0.26 4.53
N ILE A 152 14.12 1.28 5.41
CA ILE A 152 13.88 2.68 5.00
C ILE A 152 15.04 3.19 4.13
N VAL A 153 16.28 3.01 4.59
CA VAL A 153 17.47 3.50 3.88
C VAL A 153 17.64 2.79 2.54
N ALA A 154 17.51 1.45 2.50
CA ALA A 154 17.55 0.69 1.25
C ALA A 154 16.46 1.14 0.28
N THR A 155 15.22 1.29 0.78
CA THR A 155 14.09 1.77 -0.03
C THR A 155 14.31 3.21 -0.53
N SER A 156 14.98 4.06 0.25
CA SER A 156 15.35 5.42 -0.17
C SER A 156 16.40 5.42 -1.26
N GLN A 157 17.42 4.55 -1.14
CA GLN A 157 18.54 4.46 -2.07
C GLN A 157 18.16 3.86 -3.43
N GLU A 158 17.13 2.99 -3.46
CA GLU A 158 16.61 2.39 -4.69
C GLU A 158 15.70 3.33 -5.49
N ARG A 159 15.32 4.48 -4.93
CA ARG A 159 14.36 5.41 -5.53
C ARG A 159 15.05 6.54 -6.29
N GLN A 160 14.43 6.97 -7.40
CA GLN A 160 14.88 8.09 -8.22
C GLN A 160 14.65 9.42 -7.50
N ILE A 161 15.65 10.30 -7.52
CA ILE A 161 15.64 11.63 -6.89
C ILE A 161 14.97 12.68 -7.79
N ASP A 162 14.58 12.30 -9.02
CA ASP A 162 14.02 13.22 -10.02
C ASP A 162 12.90 14.08 -9.39
N SER A 163 13.19 15.38 -9.36
CA SER A 163 12.37 16.41 -8.73
C SER A 163 10.95 16.41 -9.33
N PRO A 164 9.89 16.59 -8.51
CA PRO A 164 8.58 16.90 -9.09
C PRO A 164 8.66 18.19 -9.92
N PRO A 165 7.85 18.37 -10.97
CA PRO A 165 7.67 19.65 -11.63
C PRO A 165 6.94 20.59 -10.65
N PHE A 166 7.68 21.15 -9.69
CA PHE A 166 7.16 22.02 -8.64
C PHE A 166 6.94 23.47 -9.12
N GLN A 167 7.09 23.74 -10.43
CA GLN A 167 6.99 25.09 -10.99
C GLN A 167 5.58 25.52 -11.44
N GLU A 168 4.58 24.63 -11.52
CA GLU A 168 3.25 25.03 -12.01
C GLU A 168 2.28 25.52 -10.93
N TRP A 169 2.53 25.26 -9.63
CA TRP A 169 1.59 25.63 -8.56
C TRP A 169 1.71 27.08 -8.07
N LEU A 170 2.77 27.81 -8.47
CA LEU A 170 2.97 29.22 -8.08
C LEU A 170 2.37 30.23 -9.08
N LEU A 171 1.79 29.78 -10.20
CA LEU A 171 1.22 30.66 -11.23
C LEU A 171 -0.31 30.84 -11.14
N HIS A 172 -0.98 30.21 -10.18
CA HIS A 172 -2.45 30.20 -10.08
C HIS A 172 -3.03 30.73 -8.76
N LEU A 173 -2.25 31.43 -7.94
CA LEU A 173 -2.83 32.21 -6.84
C LEU A 173 -3.18 33.63 -7.35
N PRO A 174 -4.45 34.05 -7.31
CA PRO A 174 -4.81 35.43 -7.57
C PRO A 174 -4.21 36.36 -6.49
N PRO A 175 -3.99 37.65 -6.80
CA PRO A 175 -3.21 38.58 -6.00
C PRO A 175 -3.76 38.83 -4.59
#